data_AF-A0A2G1VBR0-F1
#
_entry.id   AF-A0A2G1VBR0-F1
#
_cell.length_a   1.000
_cell.length_b   1.000
_cell.length_c   1.000
_cell.angle_alpha   90.00
_cell.angle_beta   90.00
_cell.angle_gamma   90.00
#
_symmetry.space_group_name_H-M   'P 1'
#
loop_
_entity.id
_entity.type
_entity.pdbx_description
1 polymer ?
#
loop_
_entity_poly.entity_id
_entity_poly.type
_entity_poly.pdbx_seq_one_letter_code
_entity_poly.pdbx_strand_id
1 'polypeptide(L)'
;MTSDEFAKRFQSHPLGWNFQNLETTESIENLEKTVSITEGILFLLEYQGDITETEYEFLREALQGNAQRNIRRIEKTNSSGTKTRQ
;
A
#
# COMPACT_ATOMS: atom_id res chain seq x y z
N MET A 1 14.81 2.56 6.99
CA MET A 1 14.42 1.14 6.89
C MET A 1 14.67 0.65 5.48
N THR A 2 15.30 -0.51 5.31
CA THR A 2 15.47 -1.19 4.02
C THR A 2 14.32 -2.17 3.74
N SER A 3 14.19 -2.65 2.51
CA SER A 3 13.16 -3.65 2.17
C SER A 3 13.34 -4.98 2.93
N ASP A 4 14.59 -5.38 3.21
CA ASP A 4 14.87 -6.59 3.99
C ASP A 4 14.50 -6.43 5.47
N GLU A 5 14.74 -5.23 6.04
CA GLU A 5 14.31 -4.89 7.39
C GLU A 5 12.78 -4.88 7.50
N PHE A 6 12.10 -4.34 6.48
CA PHE A 6 10.65 -4.35 6.40
C PHE A 6 10.10 -5.78 6.36
N ALA A 7 10.64 -6.63 5.47
CA ALA A 7 10.20 -8.02 5.36
C ALA A 7 10.38 -8.77 6.67
N LYS A 8 11.56 -8.66 7.31
CA LYS A 8 11.82 -9.32 8.60
C LYS A 8 10.85 -8.89 9.71
N ARG A 9 10.49 -7.61 9.76
CA ARG A 9 9.61 -7.06 10.81
C ARG A 9 8.13 -7.28 10.51
N PHE A 10 7.72 -7.19 9.26
CA PHE A 10 6.32 -7.03 8.90
C PHE A 10 5.74 -8.09 7.97
N GLN A 11 6.51 -9.07 7.50
CA GLN A 11 6.01 -10.11 6.58
C GLN A 11 4.78 -10.88 7.11
N SER A 12 4.70 -11.09 8.42
CA SER A 12 3.56 -11.73 9.09
C SER A 12 2.69 -10.73 9.85
N HIS A 13 2.93 -9.43 9.68
CA HIS A 13 2.21 -8.35 10.35
C HIS A 13 1.09 -7.82 9.46
N PRO A 14 -0.04 -7.32 10.01
CA PRO A 14 -1.10 -6.68 9.24
C PRO A 14 -0.61 -5.58 8.29
N LEU A 15 0.46 -4.86 8.67
CA LEU A 15 1.12 -3.88 7.81
C LEU A 15 1.66 -4.51 6.52
N GLY A 16 2.42 -5.60 6.61
CA GLY A 16 2.97 -6.28 5.45
C GLY A 16 1.88 -6.87 4.54
N TRP A 17 0.81 -7.43 5.12
CA TRP A 17 -0.34 -7.91 4.35
C TRP A 17 -1.03 -6.79 3.58
N ASN A 18 -1.20 -5.62 4.19
CA ASN A 18 -1.79 -4.49 3.46
C ASN A 18 -0.88 -3.99 2.33
N PHE A 19 0.44 -3.94 2.53
CA PHE A 19 1.37 -3.62 1.45
C PHE A 19 1.28 -4.61 0.27
N GLN A 20 1.10 -5.89 0.54
CA GLN A 20 0.86 -6.90 -0.50
C GLN A 20 -0.50 -6.69 -1.20
N ASN A 21 -1.57 -6.42 -0.44
CA ASN A 21 -2.90 -6.18 -1.00
C ASN A 21 -2.95 -4.95 -1.92
N LEU A 22 -2.16 -3.91 -1.63
CA LEU A 22 -2.02 -2.74 -2.50
C LEU A 22 -1.46 -3.09 -3.87
N GLU A 23 -0.56 -4.08 -3.95
CA GLU A 23 0.06 -4.49 -5.21
C GLU A 23 -0.90 -5.32 -6.08
N THR A 24 -1.77 -6.11 -5.47
CA THR A 24 -2.60 -7.09 -6.18
C THR A 24 -4.04 -6.63 -6.44
N THR A 25 -4.52 -5.57 -5.78
CA THR A 25 -5.92 -5.13 -5.95
C THR A 25 -6.22 -4.66 -7.38
N GLU A 26 -7.40 -4.99 -7.91
CA GLU A 26 -7.87 -4.54 -9.22
C GLU A 26 -9.01 -3.50 -9.14
N SER A 27 -9.46 -3.19 -7.93
CA SER A 27 -10.51 -2.21 -7.67
C SER A 27 -9.94 -0.96 -7.01
N ILE A 28 -10.32 0.23 -7.51
CA ILE A 28 -9.97 1.52 -6.93
C ILE A 28 -10.54 1.64 -5.52
N GLU A 29 -11.79 1.22 -5.30
CA GLU A 29 -12.44 1.25 -3.97
C GLU A 29 -11.65 0.42 -2.94
N ASN A 30 -11.24 -0.80 -3.34
CA ASN A 30 -10.44 -1.65 -2.45
C ASN A 30 -9.04 -1.06 -2.22
N LEU A 31 -8.47 -0.39 -3.22
CA LEU A 31 -7.18 0.29 -3.08
C LEU A 31 -7.28 1.43 -2.06
N GLU A 32 -8.27 2.32 -2.20
CA GLU A 32 -8.50 3.44 -1.28
C GLU A 32 -8.74 2.94 0.15
N LYS A 33 -9.58 1.92 0.31
CA LYS A 33 -9.84 1.30 1.62
C LYS A 33 -8.57 0.72 2.23
N THR A 34 -7.75 0.03 1.44
CA THR A 34 -6.48 -0.55 1.92
C THR A 34 -5.50 0.55 2.31
N VAL A 35 -5.43 1.66 1.56
CA VAL A 35 -4.62 2.83 1.92
C VAL A 35 -5.04 3.39 3.27
N SER A 36 -6.34 3.66 3.48
CA SER A 36 -6.83 4.20 4.76
C SER A 36 -6.52 3.30 5.95
N ILE A 37 -6.69 1.97 5.79
CA ILE A 37 -6.35 1.00 6.84
C ILE A 37 -4.83 1.02 7.12
N THR A 38 -4.02 1.09 6.07
CA THR A 38 -2.55 1.11 6.19
C THR A 38 -2.06 2.37 6.90
N GLU A 39 -2.61 3.54 6.56
CA GLU A 39 -2.30 4.79 7.26
C GLU A 39 -2.63 4.71 8.75
N GLY A 40 -3.78 4.13 9.10
CA GLY A 40 -4.16 3.92 10.51
C GLY A 40 -3.18 3.01 11.25
N ILE A 41 -2.72 1.92 10.62
CA ILE A 41 -1.73 1.01 11.22
C ILE A 41 -0.39 1.73 11.41
N LEU A 42 0.07 2.50 10.42
CA LEU A 42 1.31 3.27 10.53
C LEU A 42 1.27 4.26 11.69
N PHE A 43 0.16 4.98 11.85
CA PHE A 43 -0.02 5.92 12.95
C PHE A 43 0.00 5.22 14.31
N LEU A 44 -0.65 4.06 14.43
CA LEU A 44 -0.65 3.28 15.68
C LEU A 44 0.75 2.76 16.04
N LEU A 45 1.51 2.26 15.07
CA LEU A 45 2.86 1.76 15.30
C LEU A 45 3.81 2.89 15.74
N GLU A 46 3.69 4.07 15.15
CA GLU A 46 4.49 5.24 15.53
C GLU A 46 4.12 5.71 16.93
N TYR A 47 2.82 5.83 17.24
CA TYR A 47 2.33 6.18 18.56
C TYR A 47 2.77 5.20 19.66
N GLN A 48 2.83 3.90 19.34
CA GLN A 48 3.29 2.86 20.27
C GLN A 48 4.82 2.81 20.41
N GLY A 49 5.56 3.51 19.54
CA GLY A 49 7.02 3.48 19.49
C GLY A 49 7.59 2.21 18.83
N ASP A 50 6.75 1.43 18.15
CA ASP A 50 7.17 0.23 17.41
C ASP A 50 7.91 0.57 16.11
N ILE A 51 7.69 1.78 15.60
CA ILE A 51 8.49 2.42 14.54
C ILE A 51 8.85 3.84 14.96
N THR A 52 9.96 4.35 14.44
CA THR A 52 10.34 5.77 14.66
C THR A 52 9.54 6.69 13.73
N GLU A 53 9.52 7.99 14.04
CA GLU A 53 8.93 9.01 13.16
C GLU A 53 9.53 8.96 11.74
N THR A 54 10.85 8.80 11.61
CA THR A 54 11.51 8.65 10.31
C THR A 54 11.08 7.38 9.57
N GLU A 55 10.86 6.28 10.29
CA GLU A 55 10.32 5.05 9.70
C GLU A 55 8.87 5.21 9.25
N TYR A 56 8.06 5.93 10.04
CA TYR A 56 6.69 6.29 9.69
C TYR A 56 6.64 7.11 8.39
N GLU A 57 7.44 8.18 8.31
CA GLU A 57 7.50 9.03 7.11
C GLU A 57 7.90 8.24 5.87
N PHE A 58 8.94 7.41 5.98
CA PHE A 58 9.40 6.55 4.90
C PHE A 58 8.31 5.58 4.43
N LEU A 59 7.64 4.90 5.36
CA LEU A 59 6.58 3.95 5.03
C LEU A 59 5.34 4.62 4.46
N ARG A 60 5.02 5.82 4.94
CA ARG A 60 3.92 6.63 4.43
C ARG A 60 4.18 7.10 3.01
N GLU A 61 5.40 7.53 2.69
CA GLU A 61 5.78 7.88 1.32
C GLU A 61 5.71 6.66 0.40
N ALA A 62 6.21 5.50 0.86
CA ALA A 62 6.13 4.24 0.12
C ALA A 62 4.68 3.83 -0.17
N LEU A 63 3.79 3.97 0.82
CA LEU A 63 2.35 3.74 0.69
C LEU A 63 1.72 4.63 -0.40
N GLN A 64 1.96 5.94 -0.33
CA GLN A 64 1.40 6.91 -1.29
C GLN A 64 1.92 6.64 -2.71
N GLY A 65 3.23 6.39 -2.85
CA GLY A 65 3.83 6.04 -4.13
C GLY A 65 3.26 4.75 -4.71
N ASN A 66 3.01 3.73 -3.87
CA ASN A 66 2.40 2.48 -4.30
C ASN A 66 0.94 2.66 -4.73
N ALA A 67 0.16 3.41 -3.96
CA ALA A 67 -1.22 3.73 -4.30
C ALA A 67 -1.33 4.44 -5.66
N GLN A 68 -0.55 5.50 -5.89
CA GLN A 68 -0.57 6.25 -7.14
C GLN A 68 -0.19 5.38 -8.36
N ARG A 69 0.80 4.50 -8.22
CA ARG A 69 1.17 3.56 -9.30
C ARG A 69 0.03 2.59 -9.61
N ASN A 70 -0.66 2.08 -8.59
CA ASN A 70 -1.75 1.13 -8.78
C ASN A 70 -3.03 1.78 -9.31
N ILE A 71 -3.38 3.00 -8.90
CA ILE A 71 -4.48 3.77 -9.53
C ILE A 71 -4.27 3.83 -11.05
N ARG A 72 -3.08 4.29 -11.48
CA ARG A 72 -2.76 4.39 -12.91
C ARG A 72 -2.82 3.04 -13.63
N ARG A 73 -2.36 1.96 -13.00
CA ARG A 73 -2.42 0.60 -13.55
C ARG A 73 -3.87 0.15 -13.75
N ILE A 74 -4.72 0.33 -12.74
CA ILE A 74 -6.12 -0.08 -12.76
C ILE A 74 -6.89 0.71 -13.83
N GLU A 75 -6.74 2.04 -13.85
CA GLU A 75 -7.36 2.91 -14.86
C GLU A 75 -6.93 2.52 -16.29
N LYS A 76 -5.65 2.24 -16.51
CA LYS A 76 -5.13 1.77 -17.81
C LYS A 76 -5.73 0.42 -18.21
N THR A 77 -5.86 -0.50 -17.26
CA THR A 77 -6.40 -1.84 -17.52
C THR A 77 -7.88 -1.76 -17.88
N ASN A 78 -8.66 -0.99 -17.11
CA ASN A 78 -10.09 -0.81 -17.32
C ASN A 78 -10.42 -0.05 -18.62
N SER A 79 -9.60 0.93 -19.00
CA SER A 79 -9.75 1.64 -20.28
C SER A 79 -9.33 0.80 -21.50
N SER A 80 -8.47 -0.20 -21.32
CA SER A 80 -8.02 -1.10 -22.39
C SER A 80 -9.01 -2.23 -22.69
N GLY A 81 -9.82 -2.64 -21.71
CA GLY A 81 -10.87 -3.67 -21.88
C GLY A 81 -12.01 -3.28 -22.83
N THR A 82 -12.19 -2.00 -23.11
CA THR A 82 -13.26 -1.49 -24.00
C THR A 82 -12.92 -1.63 -25.49
N LYS A 83 -11.68 -1.96 -25.87
CA LYS A 83 -11.23 -1.97 -27.28
C LYS A 83 -11.37 -3.31 -28.01
N THR A 84 -11.82 -4.39 -27.36
CA THR A 84 -11.84 -5.74 -27.98
C THR A 84 -13.26 -6.32 -28.15
N ARG A 85 -14.30 -5.49 -28.07
CA ARG A 85 -15.68 -5.87 -28.47
C ARG A 85 -16.10 -5.09 -29.71
N GLN A 86 -15.55 -5.44 -30.87
CA GLN A 86 -16.15 -5.19 -32.19
C GLN A 86 -15.82 -6.37 -33.11
#